data_AF-A0A4W5JXE9-F1
#
_entry.id   AF-A0A4W5JXE9-F1
#
_cell.length_a   1.000
_cell.length_b   1.000
_cell.length_c   1.000
_cell.angle_alpha   90.00
_cell.angle_beta   90.00
_cell.angle_gamma   90.00
#
_symmetry.space_group_name_H-M   'P 1'
#
loop_
_entity.id
_entity.type
_entity.pdbx_description
1 polymer ?
#
loop_
_entity_poly.entity_id
_entity_poly.type
_entity_poly.pdbx_seq_one_letter_code
_entity_poly.pdbx_strand_id
1 'polypeptide(L)'
;MENGISPNVQDQAGRTPLQCAAYGGYITCMAVLLMENNADPNIQDKEGRTALHWSCNNGYLDAVKLLLNSNAFPNHMEHNEERYTPLDYALLGEHSEVTQYMLEHGALSIAAIQDIAAASIQALYKGFTVRKAFTERKQLLMRHEQLRKDAAKKREEEQRRREAEQQISLARTEKQRMLLARAEQEQLSLAETMKELSVYEREAGGGANTASKAEQTNSKEETRKHRGRSSLTAFGRSRHGLNEKQVK
;
A
#
# COMPACT_ATOMS: atom_id res chain seq x y z
N MET A 1 29.56 -56.10 2.19
CA MET A 1 28.76 -56.72 3.27
C MET A 1 28.23 -58.05 2.77
N GLU A 2 28.64 -59.17 3.37
CA GLU A 2 28.31 -60.51 2.85
C GLU A 2 26.89 -60.98 3.17
N ASN A 3 26.22 -60.36 4.16
CA ASN A 3 24.94 -60.84 4.69
C ASN A 3 23.71 -60.03 4.22
N GLY A 4 23.84 -59.18 3.20
CA GLY A 4 22.73 -58.37 2.65
C GLY A 4 22.20 -57.26 3.57
N ILE A 5 22.92 -56.93 4.64
CA ILE A 5 22.58 -55.81 5.53
C ILE A 5 22.87 -54.49 4.80
N SER A 6 21.95 -53.54 4.89
CA SER A 6 22.16 -52.20 4.32
C SER A 6 23.28 -51.46 5.06
N PRO A 7 24.23 -50.83 4.36
CA PRO A 7 25.28 -50.00 4.97
C PRO A 7 24.76 -48.79 5.73
N ASN A 8 23.50 -48.43 5.45
CA ASN A 8 22.82 -47.24 5.97
C ASN A 8 21.82 -47.61 7.08
N VAL A 9 21.88 -48.81 7.63
CA VAL A 9 21.05 -49.20 8.78
C VAL A 9 21.29 -48.24 9.95
N GLN A 10 20.23 -47.80 10.59
CA GLN A 10 20.31 -46.86 11.71
C GLN A 10 20.00 -47.58 13.03
N ASP A 11 20.78 -47.25 14.07
CA ASP A 11 20.52 -47.72 15.43
C ASP A 11 19.35 -46.93 16.08
N GLN A 12 19.08 -47.20 17.36
CA GLN A 12 18.01 -46.50 18.10
C GLN A 12 18.23 -44.98 18.24
N ALA A 13 19.46 -44.48 18.06
CA ALA A 13 19.79 -43.06 18.04
C ALA A 13 19.81 -42.47 16.61
N GLY A 14 19.48 -43.26 15.59
CA GLY A 14 19.55 -42.82 14.19
C GLY A 14 20.96 -42.90 13.59
N ARG A 15 21.92 -43.52 14.28
CA ARG A 15 23.32 -43.56 13.84
C ARG A 15 23.57 -44.72 12.88
N THR A 16 24.29 -44.46 11.80
CA THR A 16 24.76 -45.43 10.82
C THR A 16 26.11 -46.04 11.24
N PRO A 17 26.48 -47.22 10.70
CA PRO A 17 27.82 -47.76 10.84
C PRO A 17 28.92 -46.75 10.47
N LEU A 18 28.68 -45.92 9.46
CA LEU A 18 29.64 -44.89 9.03
C LEU A 18 29.83 -43.79 10.08
N GLN A 19 28.75 -43.32 10.73
CA GLN A 19 28.85 -42.36 11.84
C GLN A 19 29.59 -42.96 13.04
N CYS A 20 29.34 -44.23 13.37
CA CYS A 20 30.07 -44.92 14.43
C CYS A 20 31.58 -45.07 14.10
N ALA A 21 31.91 -45.40 12.85
CA ALA A 21 33.30 -45.48 12.39
C ALA A 21 34.00 -44.11 12.41
N ALA A 22 33.30 -43.05 12.00
CA ALA A 22 33.79 -41.68 12.03
C ALA A 22 34.03 -41.17 13.46
N TYR A 23 33.14 -41.49 14.40
CA TYR A 23 33.31 -41.18 15.82
C TYR A 23 34.59 -41.83 16.40
N GLY A 24 34.87 -43.08 16.01
CA GLY A 24 36.06 -43.80 16.44
C GLY A 24 37.34 -43.50 15.64
N GLY A 25 37.28 -42.72 14.56
CA GLY A 25 38.42 -42.47 13.67
C GLY A 25 38.88 -43.69 12.86
N TYR A 26 38.00 -44.67 12.65
CA TYR A 26 38.34 -45.91 11.93
C TYR A 26 38.33 -45.72 10.41
N ILE A 27 39.35 -45.02 9.89
CA ILE A 27 39.48 -44.63 8.48
C ILE A 27 39.32 -45.80 7.51
N THR A 28 39.94 -46.95 7.82
CA THR A 28 39.86 -48.15 6.97
C THR A 28 38.42 -48.67 6.87
N CYS A 29 37.70 -48.71 7.99
CA CYS A 29 36.28 -49.06 8.03
C CYS A 29 35.42 -48.05 7.25
N MET A 30 35.69 -46.75 7.42
CA MET A 30 35.00 -45.70 6.68
C MET A 30 35.21 -45.85 5.17
N ALA A 31 36.44 -46.13 4.73
CA ALA A 31 36.78 -46.30 3.32
C ALA A 31 36.03 -47.49 2.71
N VAL A 32 36.00 -48.63 3.40
CA VAL A 32 35.22 -49.81 2.98
C VAL A 32 33.72 -49.50 2.93
N LEU A 33 33.19 -48.77 3.92
CA LEU A 33 31.77 -48.40 3.92
C LEU A 33 31.41 -47.47 2.75
N LEU A 34 32.23 -46.45 2.48
CA LEU A 34 31.97 -45.44 1.45
C LEU A 34 32.21 -45.98 0.03
N MET A 35 33.35 -46.65 -0.20
CA MET A 35 33.81 -47.02 -1.54
C MET A 35 33.27 -48.37 -2.01
N GLU A 36 33.21 -49.36 -1.12
CA GLU A 36 32.83 -50.73 -1.50
C GLU A 36 31.37 -51.04 -1.21
N ASN A 37 30.80 -50.43 -0.17
CA ASN A 37 29.42 -50.69 0.25
C ASN A 37 28.46 -49.55 -0.09
N ASN A 38 28.91 -48.45 -0.68
CA ASN A 38 28.07 -47.30 -1.05
C ASN A 38 27.26 -46.72 0.13
N ALA A 39 27.87 -46.61 1.31
CA ALA A 39 27.28 -45.90 2.44
C ALA A 39 27.03 -44.42 2.09
N ASP A 40 25.90 -43.87 2.52
CA ASP A 40 25.58 -42.46 2.32
C ASP A 40 26.16 -41.61 3.47
N PRO A 41 27.12 -40.71 3.20
CA PRO A 41 27.73 -39.88 4.23
C PRO A 41 26.82 -38.77 4.78
N ASN A 42 25.70 -38.50 4.14
CA ASN A 42 24.79 -37.39 4.47
C ASN A 42 23.64 -37.81 5.39
N ILE A 43 23.56 -39.08 5.77
CA ILE A 43 22.55 -39.53 6.73
C ILE A 43 22.80 -38.84 8.08
N GLN A 44 21.73 -38.27 8.61
CA GLN A 44 21.70 -37.60 9.90
C GLN A 44 21.21 -38.56 10.99
N ASP A 45 21.82 -38.46 12.17
CA ASP A 45 21.25 -39.05 13.39
C ASP A 45 20.04 -38.23 13.89
N LYS A 46 19.44 -38.64 15.01
CA LYS A 46 18.27 -37.94 15.57
C LYS A 46 18.55 -36.50 15.98
N GLU A 47 19.81 -36.17 16.24
CA GLU A 47 20.24 -34.81 16.58
C GLU A 47 20.64 -34.02 15.32
N GLY A 48 20.52 -34.58 14.11
CA GLY A 48 20.87 -33.89 12.87
C GLY A 48 22.35 -33.98 12.50
N ARG A 49 23.15 -34.74 13.25
CA ARG A 49 24.61 -34.85 13.04
C ARG A 49 24.91 -35.91 12.00
N THR A 50 25.96 -35.68 11.22
CA THR A 50 26.47 -36.59 10.18
C THR A 50 27.82 -37.17 10.59
N ALA A 51 28.36 -38.12 9.80
CA ALA A 51 29.72 -38.62 10.01
C ALA A 51 30.78 -37.49 9.99
N LEU A 52 30.52 -36.41 9.24
CA LEU A 52 31.41 -35.26 9.14
C LEU A 52 31.44 -34.45 10.44
N HIS A 53 30.31 -34.31 11.15
CA HIS A 53 30.27 -33.66 12.46
C HIS A 53 31.19 -34.38 13.46
N TRP A 54 31.07 -35.70 13.53
CA TRP A 54 31.87 -36.52 14.43
C TRP A 54 33.36 -36.49 14.10
N SER A 55 33.71 -36.51 12.81
CA SER A 55 35.10 -36.41 12.36
C SER A 55 35.71 -35.06 12.69
N CYS A 56 34.95 -33.97 12.53
CA CYS A 56 35.39 -32.61 12.84
C CYS A 56 35.54 -32.39 14.35
N ASN A 57 34.58 -32.85 15.16
CA ASN A 57 34.62 -32.73 16.63
C ASN A 57 35.87 -33.40 17.24
N ASN A 58 36.31 -34.52 16.67
CA ASN A 58 37.47 -35.26 17.14
C ASN A 58 38.79 -34.88 16.44
N GLY A 59 38.76 -33.99 15.45
CA GLY A 59 39.97 -33.54 14.75
C GLY A 59 40.57 -34.54 13.76
N TYR A 60 39.80 -35.52 13.30
CA TYR A 60 40.31 -36.56 12.40
C TYR A 60 40.38 -36.07 10.95
N LEU A 61 41.48 -35.40 10.59
CA LEU A 61 41.69 -34.81 9.27
C LEU A 61 41.52 -35.82 8.12
N ASP A 62 42.05 -37.03 8.25
CA ASP A 62 41.94 -38.05 7.20
C ASP A 62 40.50 -38.56 7.04
N ALA A 63 39.71 -38.60 8.12
CA ALA A 63 38.29 -38.92 8.06
C ALA A 63 37.51 -37.83 7.33
N VAL A 64 37.81 -36.56 7.64
CA VAL A 64 37.20 -35.38 7.00
C VAL A 64 37.51 -35.38 5.51
N LYS A 65 38.77 -35.57 5.11
CA LYS A 65 39.19 -35.69 3.71
C LYS A 65 38.42 -36.79 2.98
N LEU A 66 38.35 -37.98 3.58
CA LEU A 66 37.65 -39.12 3.00
C LEU A 66 36.16 -38.84 2.78
N LEU A 67 35.49 -38.24 3.77
CA LEU A 67 34.07 -37.91 3.70
C LEU A 67 33.78 -36.85 2.64
N LEU A 68 34.54 -35.76 2.59
CA LEU A 68 34.36 -34.70 1.58
C LEU A 68 34.63 -35.22 0.16
N ASN A 69 35.64 -36.07 -0.01
CA ASN A 69 35.91 -36.76 -1.29
C ASN A 69 34.80 -37.75 -1.69
N SER A 70 33.98 -38.16 -0.73
CA SER A 70 32.84 -39.06 -0.94
C SER A 70 31.51 -38.31 -0.99
N ASN A 71 31.51 -37.02 -1.35
CA ASN A 71 30.32 -36.18 -1.50
C ASN A 71 29.52 -35.93 -0.20
N ALA A 72 30.20 -35.90 0.96
CA ALA A 72 29.59 -35.38 2.18
C ALA A 72 29.32 -33.87 2.03
N PHE A 73 28.12 -33.43 2.38
CA PHE A 73 27.75 -32.02 2.40
C PHE A 73 28.37 -31.33 3.62
N PRO A 74 29.18 -30.27 3.43
CA PRO A 74 29.98 -29.68 4.50
C PRO A 74 29.17 -28.86 5.51
N ASN A 75 27.93 -28.46 5.17
CA ASN A 75 27.18 -27.43 5.88
C ASN A 75 25.86 -27.94 6.47
N HIS A 76 25.75 -29.24 6.77
CA HIS A 76 24.61 -29.74 7.54
C HIS A 76 24.58 -29.05 8.90
N MET A 77 23.40 -28.58 9.32
CA MET A 77 23.20 -28.06 10.67
C MET A 77 22.55 -29.16 11.51
N GLU A 78 23.04 -29.32 12.73
CA GLU A 78 22.37 -30.16 13.72
C GLU A 78 21.03 -29.51 14.17
N HIS A 79 20.22 -30.26 14.90
CA HIS A 79 18.84 -29.91 15.25
C HIS A 79 18.68 -29.25 16.63
N ASN A 80 19.76 -29.07 17.39
CA ASN A 80 19.71 -28.36 18.67
C ASN A 80 19.49 -26.83 18.48
N GLU A 81 19.50 -26.08 19.58
CA GLU A 81 19.24 -24.64 19.55
C GLU A 81 20.40 -23.88 18.88
N GLU A 82 21.62 -24.38 19.06
CA GLU A 82 22.86 -23.80 18.55
C GLU A 82 23.02 -23.99 17.04
N ARG A 83 22.47 -25.09 16.49
CA ARG A 83 22.53 -25.48 15.08
C ARG A 83 23.95 -25.51 14.52
N TYR A 84 24.88 -26.07 15.28
CA TYR A 84 26.26 -26.17 14.84
C TYR A 84 26.40 -26.97 13.54
N THR A 85 27.34 -26.50 12.74
CA THR A 85 27.84 -27.16 11.53
C THR A 85 29.07 -28.01 11.87
N PRO A 86 29.52 -28.91 10.98
CA PRO A 86 30.78 -29.61 11.18
C PRO A 86 31.98 -28.66 11.39
N LEU A 87 32.00 -27.49 10.74
CA LEU A 87 33.06 -26.50 10.94
C LEU A 87 33.04 -25.91 12.35
N ASP A 88 31.86 -25.66 12.92
CA ASP A 88 31.75 -25.16 14.30
C ASP A 88 32.32 -26.17 15.30
N TYR A 89 32.11 -27.47 15.08
CA TYR A 89 32.73 -28.52 15.89
C TYR A 89 34.26 -28.55 15.78
N ALA A 90 34.83 -28.35 14.59
CA ALA A 90 36.28 -28.24 14.41
C ALA A 90 36.85 -27.01 15.15
N LEU A 91 36.14 -25.88 15.10
CA LEU A 91 36.52 -24.65 15.79
C LEU A 91 36.45 -24.78 17.31
N LEU A 92 35.37 -25.38 17.85
CA LEU A 92 35.21 -25.63 19.28
C LEU A 92 36.27 -26.59 19.83
N GLY A 93 36.73 -27.53 19.01
CA GLY A 93 37.82 -28.46 19.34
C GLY A 93 39.22 -27.92 19.05
N GLU A 94 39.37 -26.70 18.55
CA GLU A 94 40.64 -26.06 18.17
C GLU A 94 41.46 -26.86 17.12
N HIS A 95 40.78 -27.64 16.27
CA HIS A 95 41.39 -28.52 15.28
C HIS A 95 41.82 -27.76 14.02
N SER A 96 42.88 -26.96 14.14
CA SER A 96 43.32 -25.99 13.13
C SER A 96 43.50 -26.58 11.72
N GLU A 97 44.09 -27.77 11.59
CA GLU A 97 44.26 -28.42 10.28
C GLU A 97 42.93 -28.82 9.64
N VAL A 98 41.99 -29.32 10.45
CA VAL A 98 40.64 -29.65 9.99
C VAL A 98 39.87 -28.38 9.62
N THR A 99 39.95 -27.34 10.45
CA THR A 99 39.34 -26.04 10.18
C THR A 99 39.82 -25.48 8.84
N GLN A 100 41.12 -25.47 8.59
CA GLN A 100 41.68 -24.99 7.32
C GLN A 100 41.15 -25.80 6.14
N TYR A 101 41.23 -27.14 6.22
CA TYR A 101 40.76 -28.00 5.14
C TYR A 101 39.26 -27.82 4.85
N MET A 102 38.44 -27.70 5.88
CA MET A 102 37.00 -27.47 5.76
C MET A 102 36.68 -26.13 5.09
N LEU A 103 37.38 -25.05 5.46
CA LEU A 103 37.22 -23.74 4.84
C LEU A 103 37.58 -23.77 3.35
N GLU A 104 38.67 -24.46 2.98
CA GLU A 104 39.07 -24.65 1.58
C GLU A 104 37.99 -25.40 0.76
N HIS A 105 37.15 -26.19 1.42
CA HIS A 105 36.06 -26.98 0.80
C HIS A 105 34.68 -26.37 0.99
N GLY A 106 34.61 -25.06 1.26
CA GLY A 106 33.34 -24.31 1.29
C GLY A 106 32.47 -24.59 2.52
N ALA A 107 33.08 -25.07 3.60
CA ALA A 107 32.40 -25.14 4.88
C ALA A 107 32.18 -23.74 5.47
N LEU A 108 31.03 -23.53 6.09
CA LEU A 108 30.62 -22.29 6.71
C LEU A 108 30.24 -22.57 8.17
N SER A 109 30.65 -21.69 9.07
CA SER A 109 30.17 -21.69 10.45
C SER A 109 28.72 -21.21 10.50
N ILE A 110 28.01 -21.54 11.57
CA ILE A 110 26.64 -21.04 11.78
C ILE A 110 26.59 -19.50 11.74
N ALA A 111 27.60 -18.83 12.30
CA ALA A 111 27.72 -17.36 12.25
C ALA A 111 27.82 -16.84 10.81
N ALA A 112 28.67 -17.44 9.98
CA ALA A 112 28.82 -17.04 8.58
C ALA A 112 27.53 -17.26 7.77
N ILE A 113 26.82 -18.38 8.00
CA ILE A 113 25.53 -18.65 7.36
C ILE A 113 24.49 -17.59 7.75
N GLN A 114 24.43 -17.24 9.04
CA GLN A 114 23.53 -16.19 9.54
C GLN A 114 23.85 -14.82 8.96
N ASP A 115 25.13 -14.45 8.85
CA ASP A 115 25.55 -13.18 8.27
C ASP A 115 25.18 -13.06 6.78
N ILE A 116 25.39 -14.13 6.01
CA ILE A 116 24.98 -14.17 4.59
C ILE A 116 23.46 -14.03 4.45
N ALA A 117 22.70 -14.73 5.29
CA ALA A 117 21.25 -14.66 5.30
C ALA A 117 20.77 -13.24 5.67
N ALA A 118 21.36 -12.64 6.72
CA ALA A 118 21.05 -11.30 7.15
C ALA A 118 21.35 -10.26 6.05
N ALA A 119 22.51 -10.36 5.40
CA ALA A 119 22.88 -9.49 4.28
C ALA A 119 21.88 -9.59 3.12
N SER A 120 21.44 -10.80 2.79
CA SER A 120 20.45 -11.06 1.73
C SER A 120 19.10 -10.45 2.05
N ILE A 121 18.61 -10.63 3.28
CA ILE A 121 17.34 -10.06 3.76
C ILE A 121 17.41 -8.52 3.75
N GLN A 122 18.51 -7.94 4.22
CA GLN A 122 18.69 -6.48 4.24
C GLN A 122 18.72 -5.88 2.83
N ALA A 123 19.40 -6.54 1.88
CA ALA A 123 19.44 -6.10 0.48
C ALA A 123 18.03 -6.10 -0.15
N LEU A 124 17.25 -7.16 0.10
CA LEU A 124 15.86 -7.25 -0.35
C LEU A 124 14.99 -6.15 0.26
N TYR A 125 15.15 -5.89 1.56
CA TYR A 125 14.36 -4.87 2.26
C TYR A 125 14.69 -3.45 1.75
N LYS A 126 15.96 -3.12 1.53
CA LYS A 126 16.38 -1.84 0.91
C LYS A 126 15.77 -1.67 -0.49
N GLY A 127 15.73 -2.73 -1.30
CA GLY A 127 15.07 -2.68 -2.61
C GLY A 127 13.55 -2.49 -2.49
N PHE A 128 12.92 -3.13 -1.51
CA PHE A 128 11.49 -3.01 -1.26
C PHE A 128 11.07 -1.60 -0.84
N THR A 129 11.81 -0.95 0.07
CA THR A 129 11.48 0.41 0.53
C THR A 129 11.48 1.42 -0.60
N VAL A 130 12.48 1.36 -1.49
CA VAL A 130 12.56 2.23 -2.68
C VAL A 130 11.38 1.98 -3.63
N ARG A 131 11.06 0.72 -3.93
CA ARG A 131 9.93 0.36 -4.80
C ARG A 131 8.57 0.80 -4.24
N LYS A 132 8.38 0.64 -2.93
CA LYS A 132 7.16 1.09 -2.23
C LYS A 132 7.00 2.60 -2.35
N ALA A 133 8.04 3.37 -2.01
CA ALA A 133 8.01 4.83 -2.10
C ALA A 133 7.76 5.33 -3.54
N PHE A 134 8.38 4.70 -4.54
CA PHE A 134 8.14 5.03 -5.95
C PHE A 134 6.68 4.78 -6.35
N THR A 135 6.11 3.65 -5.94
CA THR A 135 4.72 3.28 -6.25
C THR A 135 3.73 4.23 -5.61
N GLU A 136 3.91 4.56 -4.33
CA GLU A 136 3.09 5.53 -3.59
C GLU A 136 3.13 6.91 -4.26
N ARG A 137 4.32 7.38 -4.64
CA ARG A 137 4.49 8.67 -5.32
C ARG A 137 3.81 8.67 -6.69
N LYS A 138 3.94 7.59 -7.46
CA LYS A 138 3.26 7.43 -8.76
C LYS A 138 1.73 7.48 -8.59
N GLN A 139 1.18 6.77 -7.62
CA GLN A 139 -0.26 6.78 -7.33
C GLN A 139 -0.75 8.17 -6.92
N LEU A 140 0.01 8.88 -6.06
CA LEU A 140 -0.32 10.23 -5.66
C LEU A 140 -0.36 11.18 -6.86
N LEU A 141 0.60 11.04 -7.78
CA LEU A 141 0.71 11.87 -8.98
C LEU A 141 -0.48 11.64 -9.93
N MET A 142 -0.83 10.36 -10.16
CA MET A 142 -2.02 9.99 -10.93
C MET A 142 -3.30 10.56 -10.31
N ARG A 143 -3.44 10.48 -8.97
CA ARG A 143 -4.60 11.02 -8.25
C ARG A 143 -4.69 12.54 -8.35
N HIS A 144 -3.55 13.23 -8.25
CA HIS A 144 -3.50 14.68 -8.40
C HIS A 144 -3.86 15.12 -9.82
N GLU A 145 -3.42 14.38 -10.84
CA GLU A 145 -3.80 14.64 -12.23
C GLU A 145 -5.31 14.43 -12.45
N GLN A 146 -5.87 13.35 -11.91
CA GLN A 146 -7.31 13.07 -12.00
C GLN A 146 -8.14 14.20 -11.37
N LEU A 147 -7.79 14.61 -10.15
CA LEU A 147 -8.48 15.69 -9.44
C LEU A 147 -8.39 17.03 -10.19
N ARG A 148 -7.27 17.31 -10.87
CA ARG A 148 -7.14 18.50 -11.73
C ARG A 148 -8.12 18.45 -12.91
N LYS A 149 -8.21 17.32 -13.60
CA LYS A 149 -9.14 17.13 -14.74
C LYS A 149 -10.59 17.24 -14.27
N ASP A 150 -10.94 16.61 -13.15
CA ASP A 150 -12.29 16.67 -12.57
C ASP A 150 -12.65 18.09 -12.13
N ALA A 151 -11.71 18.82 -11.51
CA ALA A 151 -11.92 20.22 -11.12
C ALA A 151 -12.09 21.14 -12.33
N ALA A 152 -11.33 20.94 -13.41
CA ALA A 152 -11.48 21.69 -14.65
C ALA A 152 -12.86 21.43 -15.29
N LYS A 153 -13.25 20.16 -15.40
CA LYS A 153 -14.56 19.76 -15.92
C LYS A 153 -15.71 20.34 -15.11
N LYS A 154 -15.60 20.34 -13.77
CA LYS A 154 -16.61 20.93 -12.88
C LYS A 154 -16.74 22.45 -13.07
N ARG A 155 -15.63 23.16 -13.27
CA ARG A 155 -15.63 24.61 -13.56
C ARG A 155 -16.30 24.91 -14.90
N GLU A 156 -15.99 24.14 -15.94
CA GLU A 156 -16.64 24.27 -17.26
C GLU A 156 -18.15 24.02 -17.17
N GLU A 157 -18.59 23.00 -16.44
CA GLU A 157 -20.01 22.70 -16.25
C GLU A 157 -20.73 23.81 -15.46
N GLU A 158 -20.11 24.32 -14.39
CA GLU A 158 -20.65 25.43 -13.60
C GLU A 158 -20.75 26.71 -14.44
N GLN A 159 -19.76 26.98 -15.28
CA GLN A 159 -19.79 28.13 -16.20
C GLN A 159 -20.92 28.00 -17.22
N ARG A 160 -21.10 26.82 -17.84
CA ARG A 160 -22.22 26.57 -18.77
C ARG A 160 -23.59 26.72 -18.08
N ARG A 161 -23.73 26.27 -16.83
CA ARG A 161 -24.97 26.46 -16.06
C ARG A 161 -25.25 27.94 -15.81
N ARG A 162 -24.25 28.72 -15.40
CA ARG A 162 -24.38 30.18 -15.20
C ARG A 162 -24.75 30.91 -16.48
N GLU A 163 -24.12 30.56 -17.62
CA GLU A 163 -24.44 31.13 -18.92
C GLU A 163 -25.87 30.80 -19.36
N ALA A 164 -26.33 29.56 -19.14
CA ALA A 164 -27.71 29.17 -19.41
C ALA A 164 -28.73 29.90 -18.52
N GLU A 165 -28.44 30.05 -17.22
CA GLU A 165 -29.27 30.84 -16.29
C GLU A 165 -29.34 32.32 -16.71
N GLN A 166 -28.23 32.91 -17.14
CA GLN A 166 -28.19 34.27 -17.67
C GLN A 166 -29.03 34.41 -18.94
N GLN A 167 -28.92 33.47 -19.88
CA GLN A 167 -29.76 33.46 -21.09
C GLN A 167 -31.25 33.33 -20.77
N ILE A 168 -31.63 32.45 -19.84
CA ILE A 168 -33.02 32.31 -19.41
C ILE A 168 -33.53 33.59 -18.76
N SER A 169 -32.72 34.24 -17.91
CA SER A 169 -33.06 35.51 -17.28
C SER A 169 -33.28 36.62 -18.33
N LEU A 170 -32.33 36.77 -19.28
CA LEU A 170 -32.44 37.71 -20.38
C LEU A 170 -33.70 37.46 -21.21
N ALA A 171 -33.93 36.22 -21.66
CA ALA A 171 -35.12 35.85 -22.41
C ALA A 171 -36.42 36.15 -21.64
N ARG A 172 -36.43 35.95 -20.32
CA ARG A 172 -37.58 36.29 -19.46
C ARG A 172 -37.82 37.80 -19.40
N THR A 173 -36.76 38.60 -19.27
CA THR A 173 -36.87 40.07 -19.28
C THR A 173 -37.30 40.61 -20.65
N GLU A 174 -36.79 40.06 -21.74
CA GLU A 174 -37.21 40.41 -23.11
C GLU A 174 -38.67 40.05 -23.35
N LYS A 175 -39.11 38.85 -22.93
CA LYS A 175 -40.52 38.45 -22.99
C LYS A 175 -41.42 39.42 -22.20
N GLN A 176 -40.99 39.83 -21.00
CA GLN A 176 -41.72 40.79 -20.19
C GLN A 176 -41.85 42.15 -20.91
N ARG A 177 -40.76 42.64 -21.51
CA ARG A 177 -40.76 43.88 -22.32
C ARG A 177 -41.67 43.77 -23.54
N MET A 178 -41.64 42.65 -24.26
CA MET A 178 -42.53 42.43 -25.42
C MET A 178 -44.00 42.42 -25.00
N LEU A 179 -44.34 41.79 -23.88
CA LEU A 179 -45.71 41.78 -23.36
C LEU A 179 -46.18 43.19 -22.96
N LEU A 180 -45.31 43.97 -22.30
CA LEU A 180 -45.61 45.36 -21.94
C LEU A 180 -45.81 46.23 -23.19
N ALA A 181 -44.92 46.13 -24.18
CA ALA A 181 -45.04 46.88 -25.44
C ALA A 181 -46.34 46.52 -26.20
N ARG A 182 -46.75 45.25 -26.18
CA ARG A 182 -48.03 44.82 -26.75
C ARG A 182 -49.22 45.42 -26.01
N ALA A 183 -49.20 45.41 -24.67
CA ALA A 183 -50.24 46.03 -23.86
C ALA A 183 -50.32 47.55 -24.09
N GLU A 184 -49.19 48.23 -24.26
CA GLU A 184 -49.15 49.66 -24.62
C GLU A 184 -49.75 49.92 -26.01
N GLN A 185 -49.47 49.07 -27.00
CA GLN A 185 -50.11 49.20 -28.32
C GLN A 185 -51.62 48.94 -28.27
N GLU A 186 -52.08 47.96 -27.49
CA GLU A 186 -53.51 47.71 -27.27
C GLU A 186 -54.20 48.90 -26.57
N GLN A 187 -53.53 49.52 -25.59
CA GLN A 187 -54.01 50.74 -24.93
C GLN A 187 -54.10 51.92 -25.91
N LEU A 188 -53.11 52.10 -26.77
CA LEU A 188 -53.09 53.14 -27.81
C LEU A 188 -54.23 52.94 -28.82
N SER A 189 -54.47 51.72 -29.30
CA SER A 189 -55.56 51.44 -30.23
C SER A 189 -56.94 51.63 -29.58
N LEU A 190 -57.09 51.28 -28.30
CA LEU A 190 -58.30 51.56 -27.52
C LEU A 190 -58.51 53.07 -27.35
N ALA A 191 -57.45 53.84 -27.09
CA ALA A 191 -57.54 55.29 -26.99
C ALA A 191 -57.91 55.95 -28.33
N GLU A 192 -57.43 55.42 -29.45
CA GLU A 192 -57.82 55.86 -30.79
C GLU A 192 -59.30 55.58 -31.09
N THR A 193 -59.78 54.36 -30.81
CA THR A 193 -61.21 54.03 -30.97
C THR A 193 -62.11 54.85 -30.04
N MET A 194 -61.70 55.12 -28.80
CA MET A 194 -62.41 56.03 -27.90
C MET A 194 -62.40 57.49 -28.40
N LYS A 195 -61.32 57.95 -29.04
CA LYS A 195 -61.29 59.27 -29.68
C LYS A 195 -62.29 59.33 -30.84
N GLU A 196 -62.35 58.32 -31.69
CA GLU A 196 -63.33 58.23 -32.79
C GLU A 196 -64.78 58.24 -32.26
N LEU A 197 -65.06 57.51 -31.17
CA LEU A 197 -66.36 57.54 -30.50
C LEU A 197 -66.68 58.92 -29.89
N SER A 198 -65.70 59.60 -29.28
CA SER A 198 -65.90 60.95 -28.70
C SER A 198 -66.08 62.06 -29.75
N VAL A 199 -65.57 61.87 -30.97
CA VAL A 199 -65.81 62.78 -32.10
C VAL A 199 -67.26 62.60 -32.58
N TYR A 200 -67.80 61.38 -32.56
CA TYR A 200 -69.21 61.10 -32.81
C TYR A 200 -70.14 61.67 -31.71
N GLU A 201 -69.75 61.62 -30.44
CA GLU A 201 -70.56 62.16 -29.33
C GLU A 201 -70.56 63.70 -29.24
N ARG A 202 -69.54 64.39 -29.78
CA ARG A 202 -69.55 65.88 -29.85
C ARG A 202 -70.51 66.45 -30.89
N GLU A 203 -71.04 65.64 -31.79
CA GLU A 203 -72.10 66.05 -32.72
C GLU A 203 -73.52 65.83 -32.14
N ALA A 204 -73.65 65.23 -30.94
CA ALA A 204 -74.94 64.91 -30.32
C ALA A 204 -75.01 65.28 -28.82
N GLY A 205 -75.28 66.56 -28.53
CA GLY A 205 -76.05 66.97 -27.34
C GLY A 205 -75.30 67.24 -26.03
N GLY A 206 -75.63 68.36 -25.38
CA GLY A 206 -75.07 68.82 -24.10
C GLY A 206 -75.88 68.47 -22.84
N GLY A 207 -75.37 68.90 -21.67
CA GLY A 207 -76.18 69.15 -20.46
C GLY A 207 -75.73 68.51 -19.14
N ALA A 208 -75.26 69.38 -18.21
CA ALA A 208 -75.53 69.46 -16.75
C ALA A 208 -75.14 68.37 -15.70
N ASN A 209 -74.40 68.86 -14.67
CA ASN A 209 -74.53 68.73 -13.20
C ASN A 209 -74.65 67.37 -12.46
N THR A 210 -73.80 67.18 -11.43
CA THR A 210 -74.10 67.06 -9.97
C THR A 210 -73.15 66.10 -9.21
N ALA A 211 -73.04 66.35 -7.89
CA ALA A 211 -72.15 65.75 -6.90
C ALA A 211 -72.60 64.36 -6.36
N SER A 212 -71.70 63.59 -5.71
CA SER A 212 -71.83 63.09 -4.31
C SER A 212 -70.69 62.13 -3.89
N LYS A 213 -70.58 61.95 -2.56
CA LYS A 213 -69.61 61.25 -1.68
C LYS A 213 -69.63 59.71 -1.69
N ALA A 214 -68.56 59.08 -1.17
CA ALA A 214 -68.52 58.02 -0.12
C ALA A 214 -67.08 57.47 0.02
N GLU A 215 -66.37 57.53 1.16
CA GLU A 215 -66.40 56.71 2.40
C GLU A 215 -65.68 55.34 2.36
N GLN A 216 -64.58 55.28 3.13
CA GLN A 216 -63.97 54.20 3.95
C GLN A 216 -63.86 52.75 3.46
N THR A 217 -62.68 52.13 3.65
CA THR A 217 -62.47 51.05 4.65
C THR A 217 -60.99 50.65 4.78
N ASN A 218 -60.71 49.97 5.89
CA ASN A 218 -59.47 49.82 6.63
C ASN A 218 -58.84 48.44 6.36
N SER A 219 -57.51 48.31 6.33
CA SER A 219 -56.82 47.12 6.86
C SER A 219 -55.31 47.34 7.02
N LYS A 220 -54.86 46.95 8.20
CA LYS A 220 -53.50 46.95 8.74
C LYS A 220 -52.63 45.95 7.98
N GLU A 221 -51.32 46.22 7.86
CA GLU A 221 -50.33 45.26 8.35
C GLU A 221 -48.96 45.91 8.61
N GLU A 222 -48.23 45.24 9.50
CA GLU A 222 -47.23 45.75 10.41
C GLU A 222 -45.79 45.67 9.89
N THR A 223 -44.95 46.55 10.46
CA THR A 223 -43.51 46.38 10.78
C THR A 223 -42.48 46.20 9.64
N ARG A 224 -41.63 47.20 9.35
CA ARG A 224 -40.40 47.64 10.08
C ARG A 224 -39.22 46.65 9.89
N LYS A 225 -38.35 46.89 8.90
CA LYS A 225 -37.06 47.63 8.93
C LYS A 225 -35.88 46.93 9.65
N HIS A 226 -34.77 46.81 8.89
CA HIS A 226 -33.35 46.94 9.29
C HIS A 226 -32.74 45.79 10.14
N ARG A 227 -31.45 45.40 10.04
CA ARG A 227 -30.21 45.99 9.48
C ARG A 227 -29.07 44.94 9.58
N GLY A 228 -27.98 45.15 8.82
CA GLY A 228 -26.58 44.78 9.19
C GLY A 228 -26.16 43.37 8.78
N ARG A 229 -25.20 43.10 7.88
CA ARG A 229 -23.87 43.66 7.55
C ARG A 229 -22.79 43.37 8.61
N SER A 230 -21.62 42.94 8.10
CA SER A 230 -20.29 42.71 8.73
C SER A 230 -20.07 41.33 9.35
N SER A 231 -19.25 40.44 8.75
CA SER A 231 -17.78 40.41 8.62
C SER A 231 -17.06 40.10 9.94
N LEU A 232 -16.30 39.00 9.99
CA LEU A 232 -14.84 39.02 10.15
C LEU A 232 -14.27 37.59 10.24
N THR A 233 -13.17 37.43 9.52
CA THR A 233 -12.07 36.46 9.60
C THR A 233 -11.76 35.86 10.97
N ALA A 234 -11.35 34.58 11.01
CA ALA A 234 -10.19 34.15 11.80
C ALA A 234 -9.60 32.82 11.30
N PHE A 235 -8.28 32.88 11.14
CA PHE A 235 -7.29 31.85 10.87
C PHE A 235 -7.20 30.83 12.02
N GLY A 236 -6.90 29.56 11.72
CA GLY A 236 -6.62 28.56 12.77
C GLY A 236 -6.22 27.19 12.22
N ARG A 237 -4.96 27.05 11.82
CA ARG A 237 -4.32 25.78 11.44
C ARG A 237 -3.67 25.12 12.68
N SER A 238 -3.92 23.81 12.82
CA SER A 238 -2.96 22.74 13.14
C SER A 238 -2.28 22.69 14.53
N ARG A 239 -2.48 21.59 15.28
CA ARG A 239 -1.50 20.48 15.45
C ARG A 239 -1.96 19.54 16.57
N HIS A 240 -2.19 18.27 16.25
CA HIS A 240 -2.22 17.19 17.24
C HIS A 240 -0.80 16.64 17.40
N GLY A 241 -0.30 16.68 18.64
CA GLY A 241 0.96 16.08 19.04
C GLY A 241 0.79 14.59 19.34
N LEU A 242 1.71 13.80 18.80
CA LEU A 242 1.95 12.39 19.10
C LEU A 242 2.65 12.29 20.46
N ASN A 243 2.19 11.38 21.33
CA ASN A 243 2.93 10.97 22.53
C ASN A 243 3.71 9.69 22.21
N GLU A 244 5.04 9.78 22.25
CA GLU A 244 5.97 8.65 22.28
C GLU A 244 6.13 8.10 23.70
N LYS A 245 6.22 6.76 23.76
CA LYS A 245 6.64 5.96 24.92
C LYS A 245 8.16 5.78 24.89
N GLN A 246 8.84 5.91 26.03
CA GLN A 246 10.04 5.15 26.43
C GLN A 246 10.04 5.07 27.96
N VAL A 247 9.91 3.89 28.59
CA VAL A 247 10.93 2.86 28.88
C VAL A 247 12.11 3.41 29.70
N LYS A 248 12.10 3.06 30.98
CA LYS A 248 13.27 2.71 31.80
C LYS A 248 12.95 1.38 32.46
#